data_AF-A0A447QXL5-F1
#
_entry.id   AF-A0A447QXL5-F1
#
_cell.length_a   1.000
_cell.length_b   1.000
_cell.length_c   1.000
_cell.angle_alpha   90.00
_cell.angle_beta   90.00
_cell.angle_gamma   90.00
#
_symmetry.space_group_name_H-M   'P 1'
#
loop_
_entity.id
_entity.type
_entity.pdbx_description
1 polymer ?
#
loop_
_entity_poly.entity_id
_entity_poly.type
_entity_poly.pdbx_seq_one_letter_code
_entity_poly.pdbx_strand_id
1 'polypeptide(L)'
;MHYKGRVTGGKKLNLPATLPEGYHTLTLTQDEQRTHCRIIVAPPRCYEPQALLEGKKLWGACVQLYTLRSEKNWGIGDFGDLKSMLADVAKRGGAFIGLNPIHALYPANPESASPYSPSSRRWLNVIYIDVNAVEDFRLSEEAQAWWQMPATQQRLRQARDAQWVDYVTVTALKITALRIAWTRFAARDDAQMAEFRHFIAREGESLYWQAAFDALHAYQVKEDEQRWGWPAWPEAYQSVESPAVKKFCEAHREEVEFYLWLQWLAWRQFAACWDTCQSFKLPIGLYRDLAVGVAEGGAETWCDRELYCLKASVGAPPDILGPLGQNWGLPPMDPHIIVARAYEPFIDLLRANMQNCGALRIDHVMSLLRLWWIPYGETADRGAYVQYPVDDLLAILALESQRHRCMVIGEDLGTVPVEIVGKLRDSGVYSYKVLWFENDLEKNFRAPGAYPQQSMAVASTHDLPTLRGYWECGDLTLGKALGLYPDEVILRGLYEDRERAKQGLLDALHKYGCLPKRAGHKASLMSMTPILNRGLQRYIADSNSGLLGLQPEDWLDMADSVNVPGTSYQYKNWRRKLSASLEAMFADEGVNKLIKDLDRRRKAAVKKA
;
A
#
# COMPACT_ATOMS: atom_id res chain seq x y z
N MET A 1 14.17 -25.90 -21.99
CA MET A 1 15.27 -26.31 -22.91
C MET A 1 16.48 -26.67 -22.05
N HIS A 2 17.25 -27.69 -22.42
CA HIS A 2 18.46 -28.08 -21.68
C HIS A 2 19.68 -27.89 -22.57
N TYR A 3 20.64 -27.09 -22.11
CA TYR A 3 21.92 -26.88 -22.77
C TYR A 3 23.02 -27.62 -22.01
N LYS A 4 23.99 -28.19 -22.74
CA LYS A 4 25.17 -28.86 -22.16
C LYS A 4 26.42 -28.35 -22.85
N GLY A 5 27.51 -28.24 -22.10
CA GLY A 5 28.80 -27.78 -22.60
C GLY A 5 29.94 -28.16 -21.64
N ARG A 6 31.15 -27.73 -21.96
CA ARG A 6 32.34 -27.87 -21.10
C ARG A 6 33.03 -26.52 -21.00
N VAL A 7 33.60 -26.22 -19.84
CA VAL A 7 34.42 -25.02 -19.62
C VAL A 7 35.64 -25.39 -18.79
N THR A 8 36.75 -24.71 -19.03
CA THR A 8 37.96 -24.86 -18.21
C THR A 8 37.90 -23.87 -17.05
N GLY A 9 38.22 -24.31 -15.83
CA GLY A 9 38.35 -23.42 -14.68
C GLY A 9 39.25 -22.21 -14.99
N GLY A 10 38.86 -21.03 -14.51
CA GLY A 10 39.54 -19.76 -14.81
C GLY A 10 39.19 -19.11 -16.16
N LYS A 11 38.37 -19.75 -17.01
CA LYS A 11 37.88 -19.15 -18.27
C LYS A 11 36.43 -18.66 -18.14
N LYS A 12 36.09 -17.64 -18.92
CA LYS A 12 34.71 -17.13 -19.04
C LYS A 12 33.83 -18.15 -19.78
N LEU A 13 32.63 -18.37 -19.25
CA LEU A 13 31.57 -19.13 -19.91
C LEU A 13 30.52 -18.15 -20.45
N ASN A 14 30.40 -18.02 -21.76
CA ASN A 14 29.26 -17.34 -22.37
C ASN A 14 28.08 -18.30 -22.38
N LEU A 15 26.96 -17.87 -21.82
CA LEU A 15 25.71 -18.63 -21.87
C LEU A 15 25.12 -18.59 -23.30
N PRO A 16 24.21 -19.53 -23.65
CA PRO A 16 23.53 -19.49 -24.94
C PRO A 16 22.86 -18.13 -25.20
N ALA A 17 23.07 -17.56 -26.39
CA ALA A 17 22.65 -16.19 -26.71
C ALA A 17 21.12 -15.97 -26.70
N THR A 18 20.33 -17.04 -26.75
CA THR A 18 18.86 -17.00 -26.89
C THR A 18 18.17 -17.58 -25.65
N LEU A 19 18.72 -17.40 -24.45
CA LEU A 19 18.01 -17.77 -23.24
C LEU A 19 16.75 -16.90 -23.10
N PRO A 20 15.56 -17.50 -22.92
CA PRO A 20 14.35 -16.73 -22.68
C PRO A 20 14.41 -16.06 -21.30
N GLU A 21 13.63 -15.00 -21.12
CA GLU A 21 13.45 -14.38 -19.81
C GLU A 21 12.92 -15.39 -18.78
N GLY A 22 13.41 -15.31 -17.55
CA GLY A 22 13.00 -16.19 -16.46
C GLY A 22 14.15 -16.69 -15.59
N TYR A 23 13.81 -17.68 -14.75
CA TYR A 23 14.70 -18.29 -13.79
C TYR A 23 15.23 -19.62 -14.32
N HIS A 24 16.54 -19.68 -14.54
CA HIS A 24 17.24 -20.86 -15.05
C HIS A 24 18.22 -21.39 -14.02
N THR A 25 18.65 -22.64 -14.19
CA THR A 25 19.65 -23.27 -13.34
C THR A 25 20.89 -23.62 -14.16
N LEU A 26 22.03 -23.03 -13.81
CA LEU A 26 23.34 -23.50 -14.24
C LEU A 26 23.85 -24.51 -13.21
N THR A 27 24.27 -25.68 -13.68
CA THR A 27 24.97 -26.67 -12.85
C THR A 27 26.34 -26.92 -13.46
N LEU A 28 27.39 -26.73 -12.67
CA LEU A 28 28.74 -27.18 -12.99
C LEU A 28 29.00 -28.50 -12.26
N THR A 29 29.65 -29.43 -12.96
CA THR A 29 30.02 -30.74 -12.40
C THR A 29 31.49 -30.99 -12.68
N GLN A 30 32.26 -31.22 -11.62
CA GLN A 30 33.66 -31.61 -11.68
C GLN A 30 33.84 -32.79 -10.73
N ASP A 31 34.24 -33.94 -11.28
CA ASP A 31 34.26 -35.22 -10.56
C ASP A 31 32.88 -35.49 -9.91
N GLU A 32 32.83 -35.71 -8.60
CA GLU A 32 31.57 -35.91 -7.86
C GLU A 32 30.94 -34.60 -7.37
N GLN A 33 31.64 -33.47 -7.47
CA GLN A 33 31.16 -32.20 -6.96
C GLN A 33 30.20 -31.52 -7.94
N ARG A 34 29.11 -30.97 -7.40
CA ARG A 34 28.13 -30.17 -8.16
C ARG A 34 27.97 -28.81 -7.52
N THR A 35 28.06 -27.77 -8.34
CA THR A 35 27.80 -26.39 -7.92
C THR A 35 26.64 -25.84 -8.74
N HIS A 36 25.74 -25.13 -8.07
CA HIS A 36 24.55 -24.56 -8.68
C HIS A 36 24.64 -23.03 -8.70
N CYS A 37 24.15 -22.42 -9.77
CA CYS A 37 23.97 -20.98 -9.89
C CYS A 37 22.61 -20.72 -10.53
N ARG A 38 21.80 -19.88 -9.89
CA ARG A 38 20.56 -19.38 -10.47
C ARG A 38 20.91 -18.30 -11.50
N ILE A 39 20.49 -18.50 -12.73
CA ILE A 39 20.64 -17.51 -13.80
C ILE A 39 19.28 -16.84 -14.01
N ILE A 40 19.23 -15.53 -13.78
CA ILE A 40 18.03 -14.72 -13.99
C ILE A 40 18.22 -13.92 -15.26
N VAL A 41 17.37 -14.15 -16.26
CA VAL A 41 17.35 -13.36 -17.50
C VAL A 41 16.13 -12.45 -17.43
N ALA A 42 16.35 -11.15 -17.46
CA ALA A 42 15.32 -10.15 -17.23
C ALA A 42 15.13 -9.21 -18.43
N PRO A 43 13.91 -8.72 -18.67
CA PRO A 43 13.64 -7.64 -19.60
C PRO A 43 14.24 -6.32 -19.08
N PRO A 44 14.55 -5.37 -19.98
CA PRO A 44 15.11 -4.07 -19.57
C PRO A 44 14.07 -3.16 -18.91
N ARG A 45 12.77 -3.43 -19.07
CA ARG A 45 11.68 -2.55 -18.60
C ARG A 45 10.56 -3.32 -17.92
N CYS A 46 9.99 -2.72 -16.88
CA CYS A 46 8.72 -3.12 -16.30
C CYS A 46 7.60 -3.08 -17.35
N TYR A 47 6.51 -3.78 -17.05
CA TYR A 47 5.31 -3.79 -17.89
C TYR A 47 4.68 -2.41 -17.98
N GLU A 48 4.19 -2.06 -19.16
CA GLU A 48 3.39 -0.85 -19.41
C GLU A 48 2.10 -1.27 -20.13
N PRO A 49 0.90 -0.92 -19.61
CA PRO A 49 -0.34 -1.22 -20.31
C PRO A 49 -0.41 -0.48 -21.64
N GLN A 50 -1.03 -1.12 -22.65
CA GLN A 50 -1.16 -0.61 -24.01
C GLN A 50 -1.66 0.84 -24.08
N ALA A 51 -2.58 1.24 -23.18
CA ALA A 51 -3.07 2.60 -23.12
C ALA A 51 -1.97 3.65 -22.86
N LEU A 52 -0.98 3.35 -22.01
CA LEU A 52 0.13 4.26 -21.74
C LEU A 52 1.16 4.27 -22.88
N LEU A 53 1.40 3.13 -23.51
CA LEU A 53 2.23 3.02 -24.73
C LEU A 53 1.64 3.84 -25.89
N GLU A 54 0.30 3.91 -25.98
CA GLU A 54 -0.44 4.76 -26.93
C GLU A 54 -0.46 6.26 -26.54
N GLY A 55 0.25 6.65 -25.48
CA GLY A 55 0.32 8.03 -25.02
C GLY A 55 -0.95 8.53 -24.31
N LYS A 56 -1.91 7.66 -23.97
CA LYS A 56 -3.12 8.08 -23.25
C LYS A 56 -2.76 8.59 -21.87
N LYS A 57 -3.53 9.58 -21.43
CA LYS A 57 -3.43 10.20 -20.11
C LYS A 57 -4.56 9.65 -19.24
N LEU A 58 -4.24 8.76 -18.30
CA LEU A 58 -5.22 8.06 -17.47
C LEU A 58 -5.41 8.75 -16.12
N TRP A 59 -6.54 8.50 -15.45
CA TRP A 59 -6.75 8.90 -14.06
C TRP A 59 -7.37 7.77 -13.25
N GLY A 60 -7.24 7.82 -11.93
CA GLY A 60 -7.88 6.89 -11.01
C GLY A 60 -8.05 7.50 -9.63
N ALA A 61 -8.78 6.79 -8.76
CA ALA A 61 -8.99 7.20 -7.38
C ALA A 61 -7.94 6.56 -6.47
N CYS A 62 -7.19 7.34 -5.70
CA CYS A 62 -6.28 6.82 -4.67
C CYS A 62 -7.01 6.90 -3.32
N VAL A 63 -7.34 5.74 -2.75
CA VAL A 63 -8.18 5.63 -1.56
C VAL A 63 -7.44 4.91 -0.44
N GLN A 64 -7.75 5.34 0.77
CA GLN A 64 -7.48 4.57 1.97
C GLN A 64 -8.71 3.69 2.21
N LEU A 65 -8.63 2.39 1.88
CA LEU A 65 -9.77 1.47 1.84
C LEU A 65 -10.58 1.51 3.14
N TYR A 66 -9.91 1.51 4.29
CA TYR A 66 -10.56 1.55 5.60
C TYR A 66 -11.43 2.80 5.84
N THR A 67 -11.25 3.87 5.06
CA THR A 67 -11.99 5.13 5.21
C THR A 67 -13.34 5.14 4.51
N LEU A 68 -13.58 4.20 3.59
CA LEU A 68 -14.81 4.18 2.80
C LEU A 68 -16.02 3.93 3.70
N ARG A 69 -17.09 4.67 3.40
CA ARG A 69 -18.42 4.48 3.99
C ARG A 69 -19.36 3.95 2.93
N SER A 70 -20.20 3.01 3.29
CA SER A 70 -21.32 2.56 2.45
C SER A 70 -22.54 2.24 3.31
N GLU A 71 -23.67 1.99 2.67
CA GLU A 71 -24.87 1.52 3.37
C GLU A 71 -24.71 0.11 3.97
N LYS A 72 -23.73 -0.66 3.50
CA LYS A 72 -23.63 -2.11 3.76
C LYS A 72 -22.45 -2.53 4.64
N ASN A 73 -21.38 -1.76 4.68
CA ASN A 73 -20.17 -2.16 5.39
C ASN A 73 -20.34 -2.18 6.92
N TRP A 74 -19.41 -2.81 7.63
CA TRP A 74 -19.57 -3.00 9.09
C TRP A 74 -18.89 -1.91 9.92
N GLY A 75 -18.75 -0.70 9.36
CA GLY A 75 -18.13 0.45 10.03
C GLY A 75 -16.67 0.69 9.65
N ILE A 76 -16.13 -0.11 8.73
CA ILE A 76 -14.85 0.08 8.03
C ILE A 76 -15.10 -0.17 6.55
N GLY A 77 -14.39 0.55 5.67
CA GLY A 77 -14.42 0.22 4.25
C GLY A 77 -13.76 -1.14 3.96
N ASP A 78 -14.38 -1.96 3.11
CA ASP A 78 -13.96 -3.34 2.85
C ASP A 78 -14.02 -3.76 1.37
N PHE A 79 -13.73 -5.02 1.04
CA PHE A 79 -13.68 -5.47 -0.35
C PHE A 79 -15.04 -5.36 -1.09
N GLY A 80 -16.16 -5.37 -0.38
CA GLY A 80 -17.48 -5.11 -0.96
C GLY A 80 -17.62 -3.66 -1.43
N ASP A 81 -17.09 -2.73 -0.64
CA ASP A 81 -17.03 -1.30 -0.98
C ASP A 81 -16.08 -1.04 -2.14
N LEU A 82 -14.90 -1.68 -2.13
CA LEU A 82 -13.95 -1.60 -3.24
C LEU A 82 -14.59 -2.05 -4.56
N LYS A 83 -15.27 -3.20 -4.54
CA LYS A 83 -15.99 -3.72 -5.72
C LYS A 83 -17.05 -2.75 -6.23
N SER A 84 -17.80 -2.13 -5.31
CA SER A 84 -18.84 -1.16 -5.66
C SER A 84 -18.23 0.11 -6.26
N MET A 85 -17.18 0.65 -5.63
CA MET A 85 -16.48 1.85 -6.08
C MET A 85 -15.82 1.66 -7.46
N LEU A 86 -15.27 0.47 -7.74
CA LEU A 86 -14.70 0.14 -9.06
C LEU A 86 -15.70 0.38 -10.19
N ALA A 87 -16.95 -0.04 -10.02
CA ALA A 87 -17.99 0.17 -11.03
C ALA A 87 -18.29 1.66 -11.25
N ASP A 88 -18.33 2.46 -10.18
CA ASP A 88 -18.61 3.89 -10.25
C ASP A 88 -17.46 4.69 -10.88
N VAL A 89 -16.21 4.36 -10.54
CA VAL A 89 -15.02 4.97 -11.14
C VAL A 89 -14.92 4.61 -12.63
N ALA A 90 -15.14 3.34 -12.98
CA ALA A 90 -15.12 2.86 -14.36
C ALA A 90 -16.14 3.59 -15.25
N LYS A 91 -17.40 3.71 -14.79
CA LYS A 91 -18.48 4.40 -15.52
C LYS A 91 -18.17 5.89 -15.79
N ARG A 92 -17.30 6.50 -14.99
CA ARG A 92 -16.88 7.90 -15.11
C ARG A 92 -15.59 8.09 -15.91
N GLY A 93 -14.99 7.00 -16.40
CA GLY A 93 -13.78 7.02 -17.23
C GLY A 93 -12.47 6.81 -16.46
N GLY A 94 -12.54 6.52 -15.14
CA GLY A 94 -11.36 6.20 -14.35
C GLY A 94 -10.79 4.84 -14.74
N ALA A 95 -9.46 4.74 -14.72
CA ALA A 95 -8.70 3.58 -15.16
C ALA A 95 -8.24 2.68 -14.01
N PHE A 96 -8.26 3.18 -12.77
CA PHE A 96 -7.85 2.41 -11.59
C PHE A 96 -8.44 2.93 -10.27
N ILE A 97 -8.39 2.05 -9.26
CA ILE A 97 -8.41 2.43 -7.84
C ILE A 97 -7.08 2.02 -7.20
N GLY A 98 -6.38 3.01 -6.63
CA GLY A 98 -5.19 2.85 -5.80
C GLY A 98 -5.57 2.64 -4.36
N LEU A 99 -4.89 1.71 -3.70
CA LEU A 99 -5.15 1.34 -2.31
C LEU A 99 -3.98 1.72 -1.43
N ASN A 100 -4.25 1.87 -0.14
CA ASN A 100 -3.23 1.67 0.88
C ASN A 100 -2.72 0.22 0.88
N PRO A 101 -1.60 -0.06 1.56
CA PRO A 101 -1.18 -1.43 1.77
C PRO A 101 -2.27 -2.24 2.46
N ILE A 102 -2.60 -3.41 1.90
CA ILE A 102 -3.62 -4.33 2.44
C ILE A 102 -3.00 -5.57 3.09
N HIS A 103 -1.76 -5.43 3.54
CA HIS A 103 -0.95 -6.45 4.20
C HIS A 103 -1.58 -6.94 5.50
N ALA A 104 -1.34 -8.19 5.87
CA ALA A 104 -1.82 -8.75 7.13
C ALA A 104 -1.31 -7.93 8.31
N LEU A 105 -2.26 -7.49 9.16
CA LEU A 105 -1.99 -6.82 10.44
C LEU A 105 -2.22 -7.82 11.58
N TYR A 106 -2.86 -7.40 12.67
CA TYR A 106 -3.04 -8.19 13.89
C TYR A 106 -4.52 -8.27 14.29
N PRO A 107 -5.27 -9.31 13.91
CA PRO A 107 -6.65 -9.47 14.35
C PRO A 107 -6.79 -9.53 15.88
N ALA A 108 -5.76 -10.01 16.56
CA ALA A 108 -5.67 -10.08 18.02
C ALA A 108 -5.29 -8.73 18.69
N ASN A 109 -4.73 -7.78 17.93
CA ASN A 109 -4.39 -6.43 18.40
C ASN A 109 -4.85 -5.37 17.37
N PRO A 110 -6.17 -5.19 17.20
CA PRO A 110 -6.72 -4.45 16.07
C PRO A 110 -6.43 -2.94 16.10
N GLU A 111 -6.07 -2.36 17.25
CA GLU A 111 -5.67 -0.94 17.33
C GLU A 111 -4.30 -0.67 16.71
N SER A 112 -3.47 -1.69 16.51
CA SER A 112 -2.23 -1.61 15.71
C SER A 112 -2.55 -1.58 14.22
N ALA A 113 -3.09 -0.44 13.78
CA ALA A 113 -3.79 -0.29 12.51
C ALA A 113 -2.96 0.35 11.38
N SER A 114 -1.65 0.56 11.58
CA SER A 114 -0.78 1.12 10.52
C SER A 114 -0.59 0.11 9.38
N PRO A 115 -0.98 0.44 8.14
CA PRO A 115 -0.70 -0.40 6.97
C PRO A 115 0.80 -0.58 6.68
N TYR A 116 1.64 0.28 7.28
CA TYR A 116 3.09 0.35 7.10
C TYR A 116 3.88 -0.36 8.19
N SER A 117 3.20 -0.94 9.18
CA SER A 117 3.80 -1.82 10.19
C SER A 117 3.15 -3.22 10.16
N PRO A 118 3.08 -3.88 9.00
CA PRO A 118 2.35 -5.13 8.87
C PRO A 118 3.03 -6.30 9.57
N SER A 119 2.23 -7.30 9.91
CA SER A 119 2.69 -8.61 10.37
C SER A 119 3.39 -9.39 9.25
N SER A 120 2.81 -9.34 8.04
CA SER A 120 3.43 -9.86 6.83
C SER A 120 2.97 -9.10 5.59
N ARG A 121 3.89 -8.90 4.64
CA ARG A 121 3.61 -8.33 3.32
C ARG A 121 3.20 -9.37 2.27
N ARG A 122 3.23 -10.65 2.61
CA ARG A 122 2.76 -11.74 1.73
C ARG A 122 1.25 -11.97 1.86
N TRP A 123 0.70 -11.74 3.04
CA TRP A 123 -0.69 -12.05 3.40
C TRP A 123 -1.56 -10.81 3.52
N LEU A 124 -2.89 -11.01 3.58
CA LEU A 124 -3.87 -9.93 3.50
C LEU A 124 -4.46 -9.58 4.87
N ASN A 125 -4.85 -8.32 5.03
CA ASN A 125 -5.59 -7.86 6.20
C ASN A 125 -7.04 -8.39 6.17
N VAL A 126 -7.33 -9.34 7.06
CA VAL A 126 -8.64 -10.01 7.13
C VAL A 126 -9.78 -9.08 7.56
N ILE A 127 -9.48 -7.89 8.08
CA ILE A 127 -10.53 -6.90 8.42
C ILE A 127 -11.30 -6.41 7.19
N TYR A 128 -10.70 -6.53 5.99
CA TYR A 128 -11.33 -6.13 4.72
C TYR A 128 -12.26 -7.19 4.12
N ILE A 129 -12.46 -8.34 4.79
CA ILE A 129 -13.47 -9.30 4.38
C ILE A 129 -14.86 -8.65 4.49
N ASP A 130 -15.60 -8.58 3.39
CA ASP A 130 -17.03 -8.31 3.36
C ASP A 130 -17.77 -9.56 3.83
N VAL A 131 -18.20 -9.55 5.09
CA VAL A 131 -18.91 -10.68 5.70
C VAL A 131 -20.29 -10.89 5.05
N ASN A 132 -20.88 -9.84 4.47
CA ASN A 132 -22.17 -9.96 3.78
C ASN A 132 -22.07 -10.85 2.53
N ALA A 133 -20.87 -10.93 1.92
CA ALA A 133 -20.59 -11.78 0.76
C ALA A 133 -20.28 -13.24 1.14
N VAL A 134 -20.09 -13.57 2.42
CA VAL A 134 -19.80 -14.93 2.87
C VAL A 134 -21.09 -15.74 2.90
N GLU A 135 -21.19 -16.75 2.05
CA GLU A 135 -22.39 -17.59 1.95
C GLU A 135 -22.72 -18.29 3.27
N ASP A 136 -21.73 -18.87 3.94
CA ASP A 136 -21.94 -19.59 5.20
C ASP A 136 -22.41 -18.69 6.36
N PHE A 137 -22.10 -17.40 6.32
CA PHE A 137 -22.69 -16.43 7.24
C PHE A 137 -24.18 -16.23 6.95
N ARG A 138 -24.56 -16.07 5.68
CA ARG A 138 -25.97 -15.90 5.27
C ARG A 138 -26.83 -17.12 5.53
N LEU A 139 -26.26 -18.32 5.39
CA LEU A 139 -26.97 -19.60 5.56
C LEU A 139 -26.95 -20.15 7.00
N SER A 140 -26.15 -19.58 7.91
CA SER A 140 -26.11 -20.02 9.30
C SER A 140 -27.25 -19.41 10.12
N GLU A 141 -28.16 -20.25 10.61
CA GLU A 141 -29.27 -19.82 11.49
C GLU A 141 -28.74 -19.12 12.76
N GLU A 142 -27.66 -19.65 13.34
CA GLU A 142 -26.98 -19.05 14.50
C GLU A 142 -26.46 -17.65 14.17
N ALA A 143 -25.81 -17.49 13.01
CA ALA A 143 -25.29 -16.19 12.59
C ALA A 143 -26.42 -15.18 12.34
N GLN A 144 -27.53 -15.62 11.73
CA GLN A 144 -28.69 -14.77 11.49
C GLN A 144 -29.39 -14.37 12.80
N ALA A 145 -29.51 -15.29 13.76
CA ALA A 145 -30.04 -14.98 15.09
C ALA A 145 -29.16 -13.97 15.81
N TRP A 146 -27.84 -14.18 15.84
CA TRP A 146 -26.87 -13.23 16.40
C TRP A 146 -26.93 -11.85 15.72
N TRP A 147 -27.05 -11.83 14.39
CA TRP A 147 -27.15 -10.60 13.62
C TRP A 147 -28.41 -9.80 13.97
N GLN A 148 -29.54 -10.46 14.21
CA GLN A 148 -30.81 -9.82 14.57
C GLN A 148 -30.87 -9.32 16.01
N MET A 149 -29.93 -9.71 16.89
CA MET A 149 -29.92 -9.25 18.28
C MET A 149 -29.81 -7.72 18.35
N PRO A 150 -30.63 -7.03 19.18
CA PRO A 150 -30.57 -5.58 19.35
C PRO A 150 -29.17 -5.07 19.72
N ALA A 151 -28.45 -5.81 20.57
CA ALA A 151 -27.09 -5.45 20.98
C ALA A 151 -26.10 -5.47 19.79
N THR A 152 -26.19 -6.47 18.91
CA THR A 152 -25.36 -6.57 17.69
C THR A 152 -25.65 -5.41 16.75
N GLN A 153 -26.94 -5.14 16.48
CA GLN A 153 -27.35 -4.04 15.61
C GLN A 153 -26.99 -2.66 16.17
N GLN A 154 -27.03 -2.48 17.49
CA GLN A 154 -26.61 -1.25 18.14
C GLN A 154 -25.10 -1.02 18.00
N ARG A 155 -24.27 -2.04 18.28
CA ARG A 155 -22.81 -1.97 18.12
C ARG A 155 -22.42 -1.68 16.68
N LEU A 156 -23.05 -2.35 15.72
CA LEU A 156 -22.86 -2.11 14.28
C LEU A 156 -23.18 -0.65 13.92
N ARG A 157 -24.33 -0.14 14.36
CA ARG A 157 -24.76 1.23 14.09
C ARG A 157 -23.76 2.25 14.66
N GLN A 158 -23.33 2.07 15.90
CA GLN A 158 -22.31 2.92 16.53
C GLN A 158 -20.99 2.91 15.75
N ALA A 159 -20.50 1.72 15.37
CA ALA A 159 -19.28 1.57 14.58
C ALA A 159 -19.39 2.22 13.20
N ARG A 160 -20.57 2.17 12.56
CA ARG A 160 -20.83 2.83 11.26
C ARG A 160 -20.92 4.35 11.41
N ASP A 161 -21.68 4.84 12.38
CA ASP A 161 -21.94 6.28 12.58
C ASP A 161 -20.70 7.05 13.06
N ALA A 162 -19.78 6.39 13.76
CA ALA A 162 -18.53 7.00 14.22
C ALA A 162 -17.73 7.64 13.07
N GLN A 163 -17.13 8.81 13.32
CA GLN A 163 -16.27 9.54 12.36
C GLN A 163 -14.89 8.90 12.17
N TRP A 164 -14.49 8.08 13.13
CA TRP A 164 -13.23 7.36 13.17
C TRP A 164 -13.54 5.87 13.10
N VAL A 165 -12.72 5.09 12.41
CA VAL A 165 -12.80 3.63 12.44
C VAL A 165 -12.53 3.16 13.87
N ASP A 166 -13.47 2.41 14.42
CA ASP A 166 -13.32 1.69 15.70
C ASP A 166 -12.84 0.27 15.38
N TYR A 167 -11.53 0.08 15.35
CA TYR A 167 -10.93 -1.17 14.91
C TYR A 167 -11.26 -2.34 15.85
N VAL A 168 -11.31 -2.12 17.16
CA VAL A 168 -11.72 -3.12 18.15
C VAL A 168 -13.15 -3.60 17.90
N THR A 169 -14.12 -2.68 17.82
CA THR A 169 -15.52 -3.07 17.64
C THR A 169 -15.76 -3.75 16.30
N VAL A 170 -15.18 -3.22 15.22
CA VAL A 170 -15.34 -3.79 13.88
C VAL A 170 -14.72 -5.19 13.80
N THR A 171 -13.50 -5.37 14.32
CA THR A 171 -12.82 -6.67 14.32
C THR A 171 -13.60 -7.68 15.15
N ALA A 172 -14.09 -7.30 16.33
CA ALA A 172 -14.92 -8.17 17.17
C ALA A 172 -16.21 -8.61 16.46
N LEU A 173 -16.91 -7.70 15.77
CA LEU A 173 -18.11 -8.04 14.99
C LEU A 173 -17.78 -9.03 13.87
N LYS A 174 -16.77 -8.73 13.05
CA LYS A 174 -16.39 -9.58 11.90
C LYS A 174 -15.90 -10.94 12.34
N ILE A 175 -14.98 -11.02 13.32
CA ILE A 175 -14.46 -12.30 13.81
C ILE A 175 -15.56 -13.15 14.45
N THR A 176 -16.48 -12.56 15.22
CA THR A 176 -17.62 -13.32 15.79
C THR A 176 -18.46 -13.94 14.68
N ALA A 177 -18.86 -13.15 13.70
CA ALA A 177 -19.67 -13.62 12.57
C ALA A 177 -18.95 -14.69 11.74
N LEU A 178 -17.67 -14.49 11.47
CA LEU A 178 -16.85 -15.40 10.66
C LEU A 178 -16.58 -16.72 11.40
N ARG A 179 -16.48 -16.71 12.74
CA ARG A 179 -16.38 -17.96 13.52
C ARG A 179 -17.67 -18.79 13.41
N ILE A 180 -18.83 -18.15 13.51
CA ILE A 180 -20.12 -18.84 13.32
C ILE A 180 -20.26 -19.33 11.86
N ALA A 181 -19.78 -18.57 10.88
CA ALA A 181 -19.78 -19.02 9.48
C ALA A 181 -18.80 -20.19 9.25
N TRP A 182 -17.66 -20.20 9.94
CA TRP A 182 -16.66 -21.26 9.84
C TRP A 182 -17.19 -22.62 10.30
N THR A 183 -17.99 -22.69 11.38
CA THR A 183 -18.57 -23.96 11.85
C THR A 183 -19.36 -24.67 10.76
N ARG A 184 -20.09 -23.89 9.94
CA ARG A 184 -20.81 -24.39 8.77
C ARG A 184 -19.86 -24.72 7.62
N PHE A 185 -18.93 -23.84 7.28
CA PHE A 185 -17.99 -24.05 6.19
C PHE A 185 -17.13 -25.30 6.40
N ALA A 186 -16.66 -25.53 7.63
CA ALA A 186 -15.81 -26.67 8.00
C ALA A 186 -16.50 -28.03 7.79
N ALA A 187 -17.84 -28.06 7.78
CA ALA A 187 -18.62 -29.26 7.51
C ALA A 187 -18.91 -29.50 6.02
N ARG A 188 -18.48 -28.61 5.12
CA ARG A 188 -18.68 -28.76 3.68
C ARG A 188 -17.81 -29.89 3.11
N ASP A 189 -18.38 -30.60 2.14
CA ASP A 189 -17.68 -31.53 1.25
C ASP A 189 -18.10 -31.22 -0.20
N ASP A 190 -17.66 -30.07 -0.70
CA ASP A 190 -18.06 -29.52 -1.99
C ASP A 190 -16.89 -28.78 -2.69
N ALA A 191 -17.20 -28.16 -3.84
CA ALA A 191 -16.22 -27.42 -4.62
C ALA A 191 -15.59 -26.23 -3.87
N GLN A 192 -16.28 -25.63 -2.88
CA GLN A 192 -15.72 -24.53 -2.09
C GLN A 192 -14.67 -25.04 -1.11
N MET A 193 -14.93 -26.17 -0.45
CA MET A 193 -13.93 -26.84 0.39
C MET A 193 -12.72 -27.29 -0.44
N ALA A 194 -12.95 -27.85 -1.63
CA ALA A 194 -11.86 -28.24 -2.54
C ALA A 194 -11.00 -27.05 -2.98
N GLU A 195 -11.61 -25.90 -3.32
CA GLU A 195 -10.90 -24.66 -3.66
C GLU A 195 -10.07 -24.15 -2.48
N PHE A 196 -10.62 -24.19 -1.26
CA PHE A 196 -9.90 -23.81 -0.05
C PHE A 196 -8.69 -24.70 0.23
N ARG A 197 -8.85 -26.03 0.16
CA ARG A 197 -7.73 -26.97 0.36
C ARG A 197 -6.67 -26.84 -0.74
N HIS A 198 -7.08 -26.57 -1.98
CA HIS A 198 -6.15 -26.29 -3.07
C HIS A 198 -5.37 -24.99 -2.83
N PHE A 199 -6.03 -23.92 -2.36
CA PHE A 199 -5.37 -22.67 -1.98
C PHE A 199 -4.32 -22.91 -0.89
N ILE A 200 -4.64 -23.64 0.18
CA ILE A 200 -3.66 -23.99 1.22
C ILE A 200 -2.45 -24.72 0.63
N ALA A 201 -2.67 -25.72 -0.20
CA ALA A 201 -1.58 -26.49 -0.82
C ALA A 201 -0.72 -25.65 -1.76
N ARG A 202 -1.32 -24.70 -2.50
CA ARG A 202 -0.62 -23.80 -3.42
C ARG A 202 0.26 -22.79 -2.67
N GLU A 203 -0.26 -22.20 -1.61
CA GLU A 203 0.40 -21.14 -0.85
C GLU A 203 1.45 -21.68 0.15
N GLY A 204 1.28 -22.92 0.59
CA GLY A 204 2.30 -23.66 1.32
C GLY A 204 2.63 -23.09 2.71
N GLU A 205 3.90 -23.23 3.08
CA GLU A 205 4.37 -23.02 4.45
C GLU A 205 4.22 -21.58 4.94
N SER A 206 4.42 -20.58 4.06
CA SER A 206 4.28 -19.17 4.44
C SER A 206 2.86 -18.85 4.91
N LEU A 207 1.83 -19.45 4.28
CA LEU A 207 0.43 -19.28 4.67
C LEU A 207 0.15 -19.97 6.00
N TYR A 208 0.66 -21.19 6.16
CA TYR A 208 0.52 -21.95 7.40
C TYR A 208 1.06 -21.16 8.60
N TRP A 209 2.26 -20.59 8.48
CA TRP A 209 2.86 -19.84 9.58
C TRP A 209 2.17 -18.50 9.85
N GLN A 210 1.58 -17.85 8.86
CA GLN A 210 0.70 -16.70 9.11
C GLN A 210 -0.51 -17.09 9.95
N ALA A 211 -1.20 -18.17 9.57
CA ALA A 211 -2.38 -18.64 10.29
C ALA A 211 -2.04 -19.14 11.70
N ALA A 212 -0.92 -19.84 11.86
CA ALA A 212 -0.41 -20.27 13.16
C ALA A 212 -0.01 -19.08 14.05
N PHE A 213 0.62 -18.06 13.47
CA PHE A 213 0.93 -16.81 14.18
C PHE A 213 -0.34 -16.14 14.69
N ASP A 214 -1.36 -15.95 13.83
CA ASP A 214 -2.61 -15.29 14.24
C ASP A 214 -3.37 -16.10 15.30
N ALA A 215 -3.40 -17.44 15.17
CA ALA A 215 -3.98 -18.34 16.16
C ALA A 215 -3.29 -18.24 17.52
N LEU A 216 -1.95 -18.26 17.50
CA LEU A 216 -1.14 -18.14 18.71
C LEU A 216 -1.28 -16.73 19.30
N HIS A 217 -1.27 -15.68 18.48
CA HIS A 217 -1.44 -14.31 18.95
C HIS A 217 -2.79 -14.13 19.65
N ALA A 218 -3.87 -14.63 19.05
CA ALA A 218 -5.21 -14.62 19.65
C ALA A 218 -5.30 -15.42 20.95
N TYR A 219 -4.48 -16.46 21.12
CA TYR A 219 -4.34 -17.18 22.39
C TYR A 219 -3.57 -16.35 23.43
N GLN A 220 -2.44 -15.76 23.03
CA GLN A 220 -1.54 -15.01 23.90
C GLN A 220 -2.21 -13.76 24.50
N VAL A 221 -2.99 -13.01 23.71
CA VAL A 221 -3.67 -11.79 24.21
C VAL A 221 -4.79 -12.07 25.21
N LYS A 222 -5.30 -13.32 25.28
CA LYS A 222 -6.26 -13.73 26.32
C LYS A 222 -5.58 -13.90 27.67
N GLU A 223 -4.30 -14.25 27.69
CA GLU A 223 -3.52 -14.32 28.92
C GLU A 223 -3.04 -12.94 29.35
N ASP A 224 -2.62 -12.10 28.39
CA ASP A 224 -2.17 -10.74 28.63
C ASP A 224 -2.32 -9.88 27.37
N GLU A 225 -3.20 -8.88 27.42
CA GLU A 225 -3.50 -7.98 26.30
C GLU A 225 -2.28 -7.15 25.83
N GLN A 226 -1.24 -7.04 26.66
CA GLN A 226 0.01 -6.34 26.32
C GLN A 226 0.95 -7.17 25.43
N ARG A 227 0.63 -8.44 25.15
CA ARG A 227 1.40 -9.31 24.24
C ARG A 227 1.18 -8.91 22.78
N TRP A 228 1.84 -7.83 22.38
CA TRP A 228 1.69 -7.18 21.07
C TRP A 228 2.22 -7.99 19.89
N GLY A 229 3.15 -8.92 20.10
CA GLY A 229 3.75 -9.76 19.07
C GLY A 229 4.71 -10.79 19.67
N TRP A 230 5.38 -11.58 18.82
CA TRP A 230 6.20 -12.71 19.30
C TRP A 230 7.30 -12.36 20.32
N PRO A 231 7.96 -11.17 20.34
CA PRO A 231 8.97 -10.86 21.35
C PRO A 231 8.41 -10.77 22.77
N ALA A 232 7.11 -10.48 22.90
CA ALA A 232 6.41 -10.37 24.18
C ALA A 232 5.78 -11.70 24.63
N TRP A 233 5.90 -12.77 23.85
CA TRP A 233 5.42 -14.10 24.23
C TRP A 233 6.42 -14.82 25.13
N PRO A 234 5.99 -15.85 25.89
CA PRO A 234 6.91 -16.75 26.56
C PRO A 234 7.96 -17.30 25.59
N GLU A 235 9.20 -17.47 26.06
CA GLU A 235 10.36 -17.89 25.24
C GLU A 235 10.06 -19.16 24.41
N ALA A 236 9.32 -20.11 24.99
CA ALA A 236 8.90 -21.34 24.33
C ALA A 236 8.10 -21.11 23.03
N TYR A 237 7.46 -19.96 22.85
CA TYR A 237 6.67 -19.61 21.67
C TYR A 237 7.38 -18.65 20.69
N GLN A 238 8.57 -18.16 21.03
CA GLN A 238 9.27 -17.16 20.22
C GLN A 238 9.96 -17.72 18.97
N SER A 239 10.23 -19.04 18.97
CA SER A 239 10.78 -19.76 17.83
C SER A 239 9.74 -20.68 17.21
N VAL A 240 9.49 -20.51 15.91
CA VAL A 240 8.64 -21.36 15.09
C VAL A 240 9.01 -22.84 15.16
N GLU A 241 10.29 -23.15 15.40
CA GLU A 241 10.78 -24.54 15.46
C GLU A 241 10.58 -25.24 16.80
N SER A 242 10.12 -24.52 17.82
CA SER A 242 10.04 -25.07 19.17
C SER A 242 9.02 -26.22 19.27
N PRO A 243 9.26 -27.21 20.15
CA PRO A 243 8.26 -28.24 20.44
C PRO A 243 6.94 -27.68 20.97
N ALA A 244 6.98 -26.55 21.68
CA ALA A 244 5.79 -25.91 22.24
C ALA A 244 4.89 -25.31 21.14
N VAL A 245 5.48 -24.68 20.11
CA VAL A 245 4.73 -24.17 18.96
C VAL A 245 4.10 -25.32 18.17
N LYS A 246 4.85 -26.41 17.92
CA LYS A 246 4.33 -27.60 17.22
C LYS A 246 3.16 -28.22 17.99
N LYS A 247 3.32 -28.41 19.30
CA LYS A 247 2.24 -28.91 20.18
C LYS A 247 1.04 -27.96 20.23
N PHE A 248 1.26 -26.64 20.24
CA PHE A 248 0.18 -25.65 20.18
C PHE A 248 -0.62 -25.79 18.89
N CYS A 249 0.06 -25.87 17.75
CA CYS A 249 -0.58 -25.99 16.44
C CYS A 249 -1.37 -27.31 16.30
N GLU A 250 -0.87 -28.41 16.86
CA GLU A 250 -1.60 -29.69 16.92
C GLU A 250 -2.85 -29.59 17.81
N ALA A 251 -2.73 -29.01 19.00
CA ALA A 251 -3.82 -28.87 19.96
C ALA A 251 -4.89 -27.84 19.53
N HIS A 252 -4.50 -26.85 18.71
CA HIS A 252 -5.38 -25.78 18.23
C HIS A 252 -5.53 -25.81 16.71
N ARG A 253 -5.56 -27.01 16.12
CA ARG A 253 -5.63 -27.20 14.66
C ARG A 253 -6.82 -26.48 14.03
N GLU A 254 -8.00 -26.54 14.64
CA GLU A 254 -9.21 -25.86 14.14
C GLU A 254 -9.04 -24.34 14.11
N GLU A 255 -8.29 -23.79 15.07
CA GLU A 255 -8.00 -22.36 15.13
C GLU A 255 -7.06 -21.93 14.00
N VAL A 256 -6.01 -22.73 13.74
CA VAL A 256 -5.13 -22.51 12.59
C VAL A 256 -5.92 -22.62 11.28
N GLU A 257 -6.79 -23.63 11.13
CA GLU A 257 -7.64 -23.79 9.94
C GLU A 257 -8.62 -22.61 9.74
N PHE A 258 -9.14 -22.03 10.82
CA PHE A 258 -9.95 -20.82 10.75
C PHE A 258 -9.17 -19.64 10.16
N TYR A 259 -7.95 -19.36 10.61
CA TYR A 259 -7.14 -18.27 10.05
C TYR A 259 -6.66 -18.54 8.62
N LEU A 260 -6.41 -19.80 8.25
CA LEU A 260 -6.19 -20.19 6.85
C LEU A 260 -7.41 -19.83 5.99
N TRP A 261 -8.62 -20.10 6.48
CA TRP A 261 -9.87 -19.79 5.79
C TRP A 261 -10.09 -18.28 5.64
N LEU A 262 -9.74 -17.48 6.66
CA LEU A 262 -9.80 -16.02 6.54
C LEU A 262 -8.89 -15.48 5.43
N GLN A 263 -7.66 -15.99 5.31
CA GLN A 263 -6.76 -15.61 4.21
C GLN A 263 -7.32 -16.02 2.85
N TRP A 264 -7.92 -17.21 2.74
CA TRP A 264 -8.60 -17.65 1.52
C TRP A 264 -9.78 -16.75 1.15
N LEU A 265 -10.62 -16.36 2.12
CA LEU A 265 -11.73 -15.42 1.89
C LEU A 265 -11.22 -14.06 1.43
N ALA A 266 -10.19 -13.50 2.08
CA ALA A 266 -9.60 -12.24 1.70
C ALA A 266 -9.02 -12.29 0.27
N TRP A 267 -8.30 -13.38 -0.07
CA TRP A 267 -7.78 -13.61 -1.41
C TRP A 267 -8.89 -13.71 -2.46
N ARG A 268 -9.95 -14.49 -2.21
CA ARG A 268 -11.09 -14.63 -3.14
C ARG A 268 -11.85 -13.33 -3.35
N GLN A 269 -12.09 -12.57 -2.29
CA GLN A 269 -12.80 -11.30 -2.40
C GLN A 269 -11.98 -10.23 -3.13
N PHE A 270 -10.66 -10.18 -2.90
CA PHE A 270 -9.78 -9.32 -3.65
C PHE A 270 -9.69 -9.73 -5.14
N ALA A 271 -9.63 -11.03 -5.42
CA ALA A 271 -9.71 -11.56 -6.79
C ALA A 271 -11.04 -11.18 -7.49
N ALA A 272 -12.17 -11.23 -6.77
CA ALA A 272 -13.45 -10.79 -7.33
C ALA A 272 -13.51 -9.28 -7.66
N CYS A 273 -12.75 -8.45 -6.93
CA CYS A 273 -12.56 -7.03 -7.28
C CYS A 273 -11.74 -6.90 -8.58
N TRP A 274 -10.69 -7.71 -8.73
CA TRP A 274 -9.91 -7.77 -9.96
C TRP A 274 -10.74 -8.21 -11.17
N ASP A 275 -11.56 -9.25 -11.03
CA ASP A 275 -12.46 -9.70 -12.10
C ASP A 275 -13.44 -8.60 -12.54
N THR A 276 -13.91 -7.80 -11.58
CA THR A 276 -14.76 -6.63 -11.88
C THR A 276 -14.00 -5.63 -12.74
N CYS A 277 -12.73 -5.34 -12.44
CA CYS A 277 -11.88 -4.48 -13.27
C CYS A 277 -11.76 -5.02 -14.71
N GLN A 278 -11.55 -6.33 -14.85
CA GLN A 278 -11.44 -6.98 -16.15
C GLN A 278 -12.75 -6.89 -16.95
N SER A 279 -13.91 -7.04 -16.31
CA SER A 279 -15.21 -6.89 -16.99
C SER A 279 -15.45 -5.47 -17.53
N PHE A 280 -14.92 -4.45 -16.83
CA PHE A 280 -14.96 -3.06 -17.28
C PHE A 280 -13.80 -2.71 -18.23
N LYS A 281 -12.89 -3.65 -18.49
CA LYS A 281 -11.69 -3.48 -19.32
C LYS A 281 -10.84 -2.30 -18.87
N LEU A 282 -10.71 -2.12 -17.55
CA LEU A 282 -9.88 -1.08 -16.98
C LEU A 282 -8.42 -1.31 -17.36
N PRO A 283 -7.69 -0.31 -17.92
CA PRO A 283 -6.30 -0.50 -18.34
C PRO A 283 -5.35 -0.91 -17.22
N ILE A 284 -5.66 -0.54 -15.97
CA ILE A 284 -4.89 -0.87 -14.77
C ILE A 284 -5.78 -1.58 -13.75
N GLY A 285 -7.00 -1.10 -13.49
CA GLY A 285 -7.93 -1.76 -12.57
C GLY A 285 -7.57 -1.52 -11.10
N LEU A 286 -6.84 -2.46 -10.49
CA LEU A 286 -6.36 -2.31 -9.11
C LEU A 286 -4.91 -1.87 -9.10
N TYR A 287 -4.61 -0.89 -8.26
CA TYR A 287 -3.28 -0.38 -7.96
C TYR A 287 -2.98 -0.66 -6.49
N ARG A 288 -2.16 -1.67 -6.23
CA ARG A 288 -1.74 -2.09 -4.87
C ARG A 288 -0.56 -1.26 -4.39
N ASP A 289 -0.31 -1.34 -3.09
CA ASP A 289 0.78 -0.64 -2.42
C ASP A 289 1.60 -1.59 -1.54
N LEU A 290 2.91 -1.64 -1.80
CA LEU A 290 3.87 -2.46 -1.08
C LEU A 290 4.65 -1.60 -0.10
N ALA A 291 4.41 -1.81 1.21
CA ALA A 291 5.13 -1.16 2.28
C ALA A 291 6.61 -1.58 2.30
N VAL A 292 7.47 -0.66 2.72
CA VAL A 292 8.93 -0.85 2.72
C VAL A 292 9.41 -1.99 3.64
N GLY A 293 8.65 -2.32 4.71
CA GLY A 293 9.05 -3.33 5.69
C GLY A 293 7.88 -3.98 6.43
N VAL A 294 8.22 -4.78 7.44
CA VAL A 294 7.31 -5.44 8.38
C VAL A 294 7.62 -4.99 9.79
N ALA A 295 6.69 -5.15 10.74
CA ALA A 295 6.97 -4.89 12.14
C ALA A 295 7.89 -5.96 12.74
N GLU A 296 8.66 -5.61 13.77
CA GLU A 296 9.63 -6.52 14.38
C GLU A 296 9.00 -7.77 15.02
N GLY A 297 7.77 -7.66 15.52
CA GLY A 297 7.06 -8.72 16.23
C GLY A 297 6.00 -9.47 15.40
N GLY A 298 6.01 -9.30 14.08
CA GLY A 298 5.05 -9.90 13.15
C GLY A 298 5.35 -11.34 12.75
N ALA A 299 4.44 -11.94 11.97
CA ALA A 299 4.55 -13.30 11.46
C ALA A 299 5.78 -13.49 10.55
N GLU A 300 6.10 -12.50 9.71
CA GLU A 300 7.19 -12.60 8.73
C GLU A 300 8.58 -12.65 9.41
N THR A 301 8.79 -11.87 10.48
CA THR A 301 9.99 -12.00 11.30
C THR A 301 9.94 -13.22 12.20
N TRP A 302 8.75 -13.68 12.63
CA TRP A 302 8.60 -14.90 13.41
C TRP A 302 9.07 -16.15 12.67
N CYS A 303 8.67 -16.30 11.40
CA CYS A 303 8.97 -17.49 10.61
C CYS A 303 10.34 -17.46 9.91
N ASP A 304 10.86 -16.28 9.58
CA ASP A 304 12.14 -16.14 8.86
C ASP A 304 13.06 -15.13 9.53
N ARG A 305 13.41 -15.42 10.79
CA ARG A 305 14.18 -14.52 11.65
C ARG A 305 15.53 -14.12 11.07
N GLU A 306 16.20 -15.06 10.40
CA GLU A 306 17.54 -14.88 9.84
C GLU A 306 17.57 -13.75 8.81
N LEU A 307 16.50 -13.58 8.03
CA LEU A 307 16.43 -12.58 6.96
C LEU A 307 16.47 -11.13 7.47
N TYR A 308 16.13 -10.87 8.73
CA TYR A 308 15.94 -9.51 9.25
C TYR A 308 16.98 -9.14 10.32
N CYS A 309 17.52 -7.92 10.23
CA CYS A 309 18.42 -7.36 11.22
C CYS A 309 17.65 -6.70 12.36
N LEU A 310 17.18 -7.49 13.35
CA LEU A 310 16.37 -6.99 14.48
C LEU A 310 17.05 -5.93 15.36
N LYS A 311 18.38 -5.82 15.32
CA LYS A 311 19.14 -4.80 16.07
C LYS A 311 19.27 -3.46 15.32
N ALA A 312 18.57 -3.31 14.20
CA ALA A 312 18.46 -2.09 13.44
C ALA A 312 16.99 -1.80 13.11
N SER A 313 16.68 -0.54 12.86
CA SER A 313 15.37 -0.08 12.41
C SER A 313 15.52 0.79 11.17
N VAL A 314 14.66 0.59 10.17
CA VAL A 314 14.55 1.45 9.00
C VAL A 314 13.95 2.79 9.43
N GLY A 315 14.44 3.87 8.80
CA GLY A 315 13.90 5.19 8.98
C GLY A 315 14.26 6.14 7.84
N ALA A 316 14.26 7.42 8.15
CA ALA A 316 14.75 8.48 7.29
C ALA A 316 15.64 9.45 8.07
N PRO A 317 16.71 9.99 7.45
CA PRO A 317 17.53 11.02 8.09
C PRO A 317 16.70 12.30 8.33
N PRO A 318 17.16 13.20 9.21
CA PRO A 318 16.58 14.54 9.36
C PRO A 318 16.42 15.29 8.03
N ASP A 319 15.25 15.90 7.82
CA ASP A 319 14.96 16.73 6.64
C ASP A 319 14.21 18.02 7.01
N ILE A 320 13.86 18.85 6.01
CA ILE A 320 13.24 20.17 6.22
C ILE A 320 11.85 20.08 6.87
N LEU A 321 11.05 19.07 6.52
CA LEU A 321 9.68 18.91 7.02
C LEU A 321 9.63 18.03 8.27
N GLY A 322 10.61 17.15 8.45
CA GLY A 322 10.84 16.33 9.62
C GLY A 322 12.26 16.54 10.19
N PRO A 323 12.51 17.65 10.91
CA PRO A 323 13.85 18.01 11.38
C PRO A 323 14.43 17.03 12.41
N LEU A 324 13.61 16.16 12.99
CA LEU A 324 14.05 15.09 13.90
C LEU A 324 14.43 13.80 13.17
N GLY A 325 14.22 13.73 11.85
CA GLY A 325 14.22 12.48 11.10
C GLY A 325 13.05 11.58 11.51
N GLN A 326 13.07 10.34 11.03
CA GLN A 326 12.02 9.37 11.32
C GLN A 326 12.63 8.01 11.65
N ASN A 327 12.17 7.37 12.71
CA ASN A 327 12.42 5.96 12.97
C ASN A 327 11.09 5.23 12.82
N TRP A 328 11.00 4.31 11.86
CA TRP A 328 9.76 3.60 11.53
C TRP A 328 9.59 2.30 12.30
N GLY A 329 10.60 1.88 13.09
CA GLY A 329 10.52 0.66 13.90
C GLY A 329 10.43 -0.64 13.09
N LEU A 330 10.88 -0.63 11.84
CA LEU A 330 10.84 -1.80 10.95
C LEU A 330 12.24 -2.41 10.85
N PRO A 331 12.47 -3.69 11.17
CA PRO A 331 13.78 -4.30 10.95
C PRO A 331 14.05 -4.46 9.45
N PRO A 332 15.22 -4.01 8.95
CA PRO A 332 15.56 -4.17 7.55
C PRO A 332 15.87 -5.63 7.21
N MET A 333 15.58 -6.03 5.96
CA MET A 333 16.13 -7.27 5.40
C MET A 333 17.64 -7.13 5.23
N ASP A 334 18.41 -8.16 5.58
CA ASP A 334 19.86 -8.19 5.36
C ASP A 334 20.16 -8.33 3.84
N PRO A 335 20.83 -7.34 3.21
CA PRO A 335 21.13 -7.39 1.78
C PRO A 335 22.00 -8.59 1.39
N HIS A 336 22.85 -9.08 2.29
CA HIS A 336 23.70 -10.25 2.01
C HIS A 336 22.89 -11.54 1.97
N ILE A 337 21.87 -11.66 2.83
CA ILE A 337 20.99 -12.83 2.87
C ILE A 337 20.07 -12.84 1.66
N ILE A 338 19.60 -11.67 1.20
CA ILE A 338 18.86 -11.56 -0.07
C ILE A 338 19.68 -12.17 -1.22
N VAL A 339 20.95 -11.80 -1.34
CA VAL A 339 21.85 -12.33 -2.39
C VAL A 339 22.15 -13.82 -2.17
N ALA A 340 22.46 -14.23 -0.93
CA ALA A 340 22.79 -15.61 -0.60
C ALA A 340 21.63 -16.58 -0.89
N ARG A 341 20.39 -16.12 -0.73
CA ARG A 341 19.17 -16.86 -1.09
C ARG A 341 18.75 -16.66 -2.55
N ALA A 342 19.67 -16.19 -3.41
CA ALA A 342 19.44 -15.95 -4.83
C ALA A 342 18.16 -15.14 -5.12
N TYR A 343 17.96 -14.10 -4.31
CA TYR A 343 16.86 -13.14 -4.36
C TYR A 343 15.45 -13.68 -4.07
N GLU A 344 15.31 -14.94 -3.61
CA GLU A 344 13.98 -15.54 -3.36
C GLU A 344 13.06 -14.69 -2.48
N PRO A 345 13.51 -14.07 -1.36
CA PRO A 345 12.61 -13.27 -0.54
C PRO A 345 12.00 -12.07 -1.27
N PHE A 346 12.76 -11.44 -2.18
CA PHE A 346 12.28 -10.33 -3.00
C PHE A 346 11.35 -10.82 -4.12
N ILE A 347 11.68 -11.94 -4.76
CA ILE A 347 10.86 -12.57 -5.81
C ILE A 347 9.47 -12.94 -5.26
N ASP A 348 9.43 -13.62 -4.11
CA ASP A 348 8.18 -14.01 -3.45
C ASP A 348 7.35 -12.79 -3.03
N LEU A 349 8.02 -11.74 -2.52
CA LEU A 349 7.36 -10.50 -2.13
C LEU A 349 6.64 -9.86 -3.33
N LEU A 350 7.30 -9.81 -4.49
CA LEU A 350 6.71 -9.30 -5.72
C LEU A 350 5.55 -10.16 -6.21
N ARG A 351 5.70 -11.50 -6.23
CA ARG A 351 4.63 -12.42 -6.65
C ARG A 351 3.37 -12.26 -5.80
N ALA A 352 3.52 -12.20 -4.48
CA ALA A 352 2.41 -11.99 -3.55
C ALA A 352 1.71 -10.63 -3.77
N ASN A 353 2.46 -9.62 -4.24
CA ASN A 353 1.98 -8.24 -4.39
C ASN A 353 1.56 -7.83 -5.80
N MET A 354 1.99 -8.56 -6.84
CA MET A 354 1.61 -8.32 -8.23
C MET A 354 0.43 -9.20 -8.70
N GLN A 355 0.00 -10.18 -7.91
CA GLN A 355 -1.22 -10.93 -8.22
C GLN A 355 -2.48 -10.05 -8.11
N ASN A 356 -3.41 -10.27 -9.05
CA ASN A 356 -4.74 -9.66 -9.08
C ASN A 356 -4.75 -8.12 -9.06
N CYS A 357 -3.72 -7.49 -9.66
CA CYS A 357 -3.65 -6.05 -9.85
C CYS A 357 -2.90 -5.70 -11.15
N GLY A 358 -3.15 -4.50 -11.69
CA GLY A 358 -2.46 -4.02 -12.89
C GLY A 358 -1.35 -3.02 -12.61
N ALA A 359 -1.24 -2.53 -11.36
CA ALA A 359 -0.14 -1.68 -10.92
C ALA A 359 0.26 -1.98 -9.46
N LEU A 360 1.54 -1.79 -9.16
CA LEU A 360 2.11 -1.88 -7.83
C LEU A 360 2.91 -0.60 -7.49
N ARG A 361 2.57 0.02 -6.36
CA ARG A 361 3.39 1.06 -5.72
C ARG A 361 4.49 0.35 -4.94
N ILE A 362 5.74 0.78 -5.12
CA ILE A 362 6.81 0.47 -4.19
C ILE A 362 7.01 1.70 -3.33
N ASP A 363 6.59 1.59 -2.08
CA ASP A 363 6.83 2.60 -1.04
C ASP A 363 8.33 2.75 -0.80
N HIS A 364 8.81 3.99 -0.72
CA HIS A 364 10.22 4.31 -0.57
C HIS A 364 11.11 3.54 -1.56
N VAL A 365 10.91 3.76 -2.87
CA VAL A 365 11.55 2.96 -3.93
C VAL A 365 13.09 3.01 -3.90
N MET A 366 13.65 4.02 -3.23
CA MET A 366 15.08 4.13 -2.95
C MET A 366 15.60 2.93 -2.15
N SER A 367 14.75 2.16 -1.47
CA SER A 367 15.08 0.91 -0.78
C SER A 367 15.76 -0.14 -1.68
N LEU A 368 15.53 -0.10 -2.99
CA LEU A 368 16.23 -0.96 -3.96
C LEU A 368 17.73 -0.63 -4.05
N LEU A 369 18.12 0.59 -3.69
CA LEU A 369 19.50 1.07 -3.67
C LEU A 369 20.05 1.15 -2.25
N ARG A 370 19.32 1.77 -1.33
CA ARG A 370 19.78 1.99 0.04
C ARG A 370 18.63 2.20 1.01
N LEU A 371 18.84 1.81 2.26
CA LEU A 371 17.96 2.15 3.38
C LEU A 371 18.76 2.87 4.47
N TRP A 372 18.12 3.82 5.14
CA TRP A 372 18.67 4.44 6.34
C TRP A 372 18.41 3.52 7.54
N TRP A 373 19.49 2.92 8.06
CA TRP A 373 19.44 2.01 9.20
C TRP A 373 19.84 2.76 10.46
N ILE A 374 19.00 2.67 11.48
CA ILE A 374 19.20 3.26 12.80
C ILE A 374 19.48 2.12 13.79
N PRO A 375 20.53 2.17 14.63
CA PRO A 375 20.73 1.18 15.69
C PRO A 375 19.52 1.12 16.63
N TYR A 376 19.12 -0.09 17.05
CA TYR A 376 17.92 -0.26 17.87
C TYR A 376 17.97 0.58 19.15
N GLY A 377 16.89 1.32 19.43
CA GLY A 377 16.77 2.21 20.59
C GLY A 377 17.33 3.63 20.39
N GLU A 378 18.00 3.91 19.27
CA GLU A 378 18.55 5.24 18.98
C GLU A 378 17.59 6.14 18.19
N THR A 379 17.90 7.43 18.17
CA THR A 379 17.20 8.45 17.36
C THR A 379 17.67 8.46 15.90
N ALA A 380 16.85 9.02 15.00
CA ALA A 380 17.07 8.91 13.56
C ALA A 380 18.35 9.58 13.04
N ASP A 381 18.90 10.56 13.77
CA ASP A 381 20.18 11.22 13.48
C ASP A 381 21.40 10.30 13.68
N ARG A 382 21.23 9.14 14.33
CA ARG A 382 22.28 8.13 14.54
C ARG A 382 22.39 7.09 13.43
N GLY A 383 21.53 7.15 12.43
CA GLY A 383 21.52 6.17 11.36
C GLY A 383 22.62 6.35 10.31
N ALA A 384 22.68 5.40 9.38
CA ALA A 384 23.53 5.45 8.20
C ALA A 384 22.87 4.72 7.02
N TYR A 385 23.26 5.06 5.79
CA TYR A 385 22.79 4.33 4.62
C TYR A 385 23.50 2.98 4.45
N VAL A 386 22.71 1.90 4.35
CA VAL A 386 23.16 0.56 3.97
C VAL A 386 22.71 0.27 2.53
N GLN A 387 23.63 -0.25 1.71
CA GLN A 387 23.44 -0.46 0.28
C GLN A 387 22.75 -1.80 -0.04
N TYR A 388 21.95 -1.80 -1.09
CA TYR A 388 21.26 -2.96 -1.67
C TYR A 388 21.66 -3.12 -3.16
N PRO A 389 21.63 -4.35 -3.71
CA PRO A 389 22.07 -4.64 -5.07
C PRO A 389 21.05 -4.15 -6.14
N VAL A 390 20.99 -2.83 -6.34
CA VAL A 390 19.95 -2.15 -7.14
C VAL A 390 19.78 -2.68 -8.55
N ASP A 391 20.85 -3.04 -9.24
CA ASP A 391 20.79 -3.47 -10.63
C ASP A 391 20.09 -4.84 -10.76
N ASP A 392 20.43 -5.78 -9.87
CA ASP A 392 19.79 -7.09 -9.83
C ASP A 392 18.33 -6.97 -9.36
N LEU A 393 18.06 -6.13 -8.35
CA LEU A 393 16.70 -5.91 -7.86
C LEU A 393 15.79 -5.25 -8.92
N LEU A 394 16.29 -4.27 -9.68
CA LEU A 394 15.52 -3.66 -10.78
C LEU A 394 15.28 -4.64 -11.93
N ALA A 395 16.26 -5.48 -12.26
CA ALA A 395 16.10 -6.53 -13.26
C ALA A 395 15.03 -7.55 -12.85
N ILE A 396 15.06 -8.02 -11.61
CA ILE A 396 14.04 -8.95 -11.08
C ILE A 396 12.67 -8.27 -11.00
N LEU A 397 12.61 -7.00 -10.61
CA LEU A 397 11.38 -6.23 -10.59
C LEU A 397 10.75 -6.12 -11.98
N ALA A 398 11.55 -5.80 -13.00
CA ALA A 398 11.09 -5.76 -14.38
C ALA A 398 10.60 -7.14 -14.87
N LEU A 399 11.31 -8.21 -14.52
CA LEU A 399 10.94 -9.58 -14.85
C LEU A 399 9.58 -9.97 -14.24
N GLU A 400 9.40 -9.79 -12.93
CA GLU A 400 8.12 -10.12 -12.28
C GLU A 400 7.00 -9.18 -12.75
N SER A 401 7.30 -7.90 -12.99
CA SER A 401 6.35 -6.95 -13.56
C SER A 401 5.79 -7.41 -14.91
N GLN A 402 6.66 -7.84 -15.84
CA GLN A 402 6.26 -8.38 -17.13
C GLN A 402 5.47 -9.68 -17.01
N ARG A 403 5.91 -10.60 -16.14
CA ARG A 403 5.24 -11.90 -15.93
C ARG A 403 3.83 -11.74 -15.38
N HIS A 404 3.57 -10.72 -14.57
CA HIS A 404 2.26 -10.45 -13.99
C HIS A 404 1.43 -9.43 -14.77
N ARG A 405 2.00 -8.79 -15.81
CA ARG A 405 1.40 -7.63 -16.49
C ARG A 405 0.99 -6.54 -15.50
N CYS A 406 1.86 -6.30 -14.52
CA CYS A 406 1.65 -5.37 -13.43
C CYS A 406 2.70 -4.27 -13.52
N MET A 407 2.28 -3.05 -13.89
CA MET A 407 3.21 -1.92 -14.01
C MET A 407 3.70 -1.46 -12.63
N VAL A 408 4.83 -0.77 -12.60
CA VAL A 408 5.45 -0.34 -11.33
C VAL A 408 5.49 1.17 -11.22
N ILE A 409 5.08 1.66 -10.05
CA ILE A 409 5.15 3.07 -9.66
C ILE A 409 6.06 3.13 -8.43
N GLY A 410 7.21 3.78 -8.56
CA GLY A 410 8.12 4.01 -7.45
C GLY A 410 7.74 5.30 -6.75
N GLU A 411 7.50 5.24 -5.45
CA GLU A 411 7.44 6.46 -4.66
C GLU A 411 8.86 6.96 -4.41
N ASP A 412 9.23 8.01 -5.14
CA ASP A 412 10.54 8.65 -5.15
C ASP A 412 10.46 10.08 -4.58
N LEU A 413 9.94 10.22 -3.36
CA LEU A 413 9.90 11.49 -2.63
C LEU A 413 11.03 11.59 -1.61
N GLY A 414 11.31 12.82 -1.17
CA GLY A 414 12.40 13.12 -0.23
C GLY A 414 13.77 13.21 -0.92
N THR A 415 14.82 12.73 -0.24
CA THR A 415 16.19 12.84 -0.73
C THR A 415 16.53 11.69 -1.70
N VAL A 416 16.18 11.88 -2.97
CA VAL A 416 16.42 10.89 -4.04
C VAL A 416 17.85 11.02 -4.60
N PRO A 417 18.68 9.96 -4.53
CA PRO A 417 20.01 9.97 -5.15
C PRO A 417 19.93 10.13 -6.67
N VAL A 418 20.76 11.00 -7.25
CA VAL A 418 20.82 11.22 -8.71
C VAL A 418 21.07 9.90 -9.47
N GLU A 419 21.84 8.99 -8.88
CA GLU A 419 22.16 7.68 -9.46
C GLU A 419 20.94 6.77 -9.68
N ILE A 420 19.88 6.88 -8.86
CA ILE A 420 18.70 6.01 -8.99
C ILE A 420 17.69 6.56 -9.99
N VAL A 421 17.66 7.88 -10.22
CA VAL A 421 16.69 8.54 -11.11
C VAL A 421 16.79 8.02 -12.55
N GLY A 422 18.02 7.86 -13.06
CA GLY A 422 18.26 7.26 -14.38
C GLY A 422 17.81 5.80 -14.42
N LYS A 423 18.25 5.00 -13.44
CA LYS A 423 17.94 3.57 -13.36
C LYS A 423 16.44 3.29 -13.31
N LEU A 424 15.68 4.00 -12.47
CA LEU A 424 14.21 3.84 -12.39
C LEU A 424 13.53 4.17 -13.72
N ARG A 425 13.94 5.28 -14.35
CA ARG A 425 13.38 5.71 -15.64
C ARG A 425 13.62 4.67 -16.73
N ASP A 426 14.86 4.22 -16.85
CA ASP A 426 15.30 3.30 -17.89
C ASP A 426 14.66 1.92 -17.69
N SER A 427 14.46 1.50 -16.43
CA SER A 427 13.72 0.29 -16.04
C SER A 427 12.20 0.39 -16.17
N GLY A 428 11.66 1.51 -16.66
CA GLY A 428 10.21 1.68 -16.86
C GLY A 428 9.40 1.87 -15.58
N VAL A 429 10.04 2.24 -14.48
CA VAL A 429 9.36 2.56 -13.21
C VAL A 429 8.81 3.97 -13.28
N TYR A 430 7.52 4.14 -13.00
CA TYR A 430 6.86 5.45 -12.99
C TYR A 430 7.20 6.22 -11.71
N SER A 431 7.60 7.47 -11.87
CA SER A 431 7.89 8.38 -10.75
C SER A 431 6.60 8.93 -10.12
N TYR A 432 6.69 9.43 -8.89
CA TYR A 432 5.59 10.07 -8.17
C TYR A 432 5.80 11.58 -8.12
N LYS A 433 4.79 12.36 -8.53
CA LYS A 433 4.86 13.82 -8.63
C LYS A 433 3.74 14.45 -7.82
N VAL A 434 4.09 14.91 -6.61
CA VAL A 434 3.16 15.56 -5.68
C VAL A 434 3.15 17.05 -5.96
N LEU A 435 1.97 17.63 -6.22
CA LEU A 435 1.79 19.04 -6.59
C LEU A 435 2.56 19.98 -5.64
N TRP A 436 2.50 19.73 -4.33
CA TRP A 436 3.16 20.55 -3.30
C TRP A 436 4.66 20.69 -3.47
N PHE A 437 5.31 19.72 -4.09
CA PHE A 437 6.78 19.65 -4.22
C PHE A 437 7.26 20.04 -5.62
N GLU A 438 6.35 20.23 -6.58
CA GLU A 438 6.68 20.57 -7.96
C GLU A 438 6.83 22.08 -8.15
N ASN A 439 7.69 22.70 -7.33
CA ASN A 439 8.09 24.10 -7.42
C ASN A 439 9.60 24.26 -7.16
N ASP A 440 10.19 25.32 -7.69
CA ASP A 440 11.59 25.67 -7.42
C ASP A 440 11.76 26.41 -6.07
N LEU A 441 12.98 26.83 -5.78
CA LEU A 441 13.32 27.57 -4.55
C LEU A 441 12.57 28.91 -4.41
N GLU A 442 12.14 29.50 -5.53
CA GLU A 442 11.38 30.75 -5.59
C GLU A 442 9.87 30.53 -5.57
N LYS A 443 9.43 29.28 -5.41
CA LYS A 443 8.02 28.85 -5.43
C LYS A 443 7.33 29.03 -6.79
N ASN A 444 8.09 29.02 -7.89
CA ASN A 444 7.52 28.90 -9.22
C ASN A 444 7.12 27.44 -9.48
N PHE A 445 5.82 27.20 -9.64
CA PHE A 445 5.32 25.84 -9.90
C PHE A 445 5.61 25.39 -11.32
N ARG A 446 6.03 24.12 -11.44
CA ARG A 446 6.29 23.44 -12.71
C ARG A 446 5.04 23.50 -13.59
N ALA A 447 5.19 23.98 -14.82
CA ALA A 447 4.11 24.00 -15.80
C ALA A 447 3.51 22.59 -16.01
N PRO A 448 2.19 22.43 -16.16
CA PRO A 448 1.57 21.11 -16.35
C PRO A 448 2.19 20.31 -17.51
N GLY A 449 2.49 20.97 -18.63
CA GLY A 449 3.14 20.33 -19.79
C GLY A 449 4.58 19.86 -19.55
N ALA A 450 5.25 20.34 -18.50
CA ALA A 450 6.63 20.00 -18.15
C ALA A 450 6.73 18.85 -17.12
N TYR A 451 5.61 18.27 -16.70
CA TYR A 451 5.61 17.04 -15.91
C TYR A 451 6.13 15.88 -16.77
N PRO A 452 6.97 14.98 -16.24
CA PRO A 452 7.42 13.80 -16.97
C PRO A 452 6.24 12.94 -17.43
N GLN A 453 6.33 12.31 -18.60
CA GLN A 453 5.27 11.39 -19.04
C GLN A 453 5.25 10.10 -18.20
N GLN A 454 6.42 9.58 -17.84
CA GLN A 454 6.59 8.38 -17.01
C GLN A 454 6.46 8.72 -15.51
N SER A 455 5.32 9.30 -15.13
CA SER A 455 4.98 9.58 -13.74
C SER A 455 3.48 9.52 -13.46
N MET A 456 3.16 9.37 -12.17
CA MET A 456 1.84 9.65 -11.61
C MET A 456 1.86 11.02 -10.95
N ALA A 457 0.99 11.93 -11.41
CA ALA A 457 0.73 13.18 -10.71
C ALA A 457 -0.36 12.97 -9.65
N VAL A 458 -0.15 13.53 -8.47
CA VAL A 458 -1.14 13.61 -7.40
C VAL A 458 -1.15 14.99 -6.79
N ALA A 459 -2.27 15.39 -6.20
CA ALA A 459 -2.35 16.64 -5.43
C ALA A 459 -1.58 16.49 -4.12
N SER A 460 -1.94 15.46 -3.37
CA SER A 460 -1.38 15.12 -2.06
C SER A 460 -1.25 13.60 -1.92
N THR A 461 -0.85 13.15 -0.75
CA THR A 461 -0.80 11.72 -0.38
C THR A 461 -1.51 11.51 0.95
N HIS A 462 -1.49 10.29 1.48
CA HIS A 462 -2.04 10.00 2.79
C HIS A 462 -1.18 10.52 3.95
N ASP A 463 0.09 10.85 3.69
CA ASP A 463 1.04 11.42 4.67
C ASP A 463 1.05 12.95 4.70
N LEU A 464 0.31 13.56 3.78
CA LEU A 464 0.31 15.00 3.55
C LEU A 464 -1.10 15.56 3.75
N PRO A 465 -1.23 16.86 4.06
CA PRO A 465 -2.54 17.48 4.23
C PRO A 465 -3.38 17.37 2.95
N THR A 466 -4.71 17.34 3.11
CA THR A 466 -5.65 17.50 1.98
C THR A 466 -5.46 18.87 1.30
N LEU A 467 -6.10 19.10 0.14
CA LEU A 467 -6.05 20.43 -0.49
C LEU A 467 -6.46 21.55 0.47
N ARG A 468 -7.54 21.32 1.25
CA ARG A 468 -8.04 22.27 2.24
C ARG A 468 -7.07 22.42 3.40
N GLY A 469 -6.62 21.30 3.99
CA GLY A 469 -5.67 21.32 5.10
C GLY A 469 -4.37 22.05 4.74
N TYR A 470 -3.87 21.87 3.52
CA TYR A 470 -2.68 22.54 3.02
C TYR A 470 -2.89 24.06 2.92
N TRP A 471 -4.01 24.46 2.32
CA TRP A 471 -4.33 25.87 2.07
C TRP A 471 -4.59 26.66 3.35
N GLU A 472 -5.15 25.99 4.36
CA GLU A 472 -5.44 26.54 5.69
C GLU A 472 -4.25 26.40 6.67
N CYS A 473 -3.12 25.82 6.23
CA CYS A 473 -1.96 25.53 7.08
C CYS A 473 -2.33 24.66 8.30
N GLY A 474 -3.33 23.78 8.12
CA GLY A 474 -3.88 22.93 9.16
C GLY A 474 -2.89 21.89 9.66
N ASP A 475 -2.02 21.38 8.79
CA ASP A 475 -0.93 20.47 9.13
C ASP A 475 0.13 21.11 10.04
N LEU A 476 0.46 22.38 9.84
CA LEU A 476 1.42 23.09 10.68
C LEU A 476 0.82 23.37 12.07
N THR A 477 -0.45 23.81 12.08
CA THR A 477 -1.19 24.08 13.32
C THR A 477 -1.40 22.80 14.14
N LEU A 478 -1.82 21.72 13.47
CA LEU A 478 -1.98 20.40 14.08
C LEU A 478 -0.63 19.86 14.54
N GLY A 479 0.41 19.90 13.70
CA GLY A 479 1.74 19.44 14.04
C GLY A 479 2.32 20.16 15.26
N LYS A 480 2.07 21.47 15.40
CA LYS A 480 2.42 22.22 16.61
C LYS A 480 1.68 21.70 17.84
N ALA A 481 0.37 21.52 17.74
CA ALA A 481 -0.45 20.99 18.84
C ALA A 481 -0.02 19.56 19.27
N LEU A 482 0.52 18.78 18.34
CA LEU A 482 1.03 17.43 18.59
C LEU A 482 2.51 17.38 19.00
N GLY A 483 3.20 18.53 19.07
CA GLY A 483 4.59 18.64 19.50
C GLY A 483 5.65 18.36 18.41
N LEU A 484 5.26 18.28 17.12
CA LEU A 484 6.19 18.03 16.01
C LEU A 484 7.09 19.22 15.69
N TYR A 485 6.64 20.43 16.01
CA TYR A 485 7.38 21.67 15.76
C TYR A 485 7.67 22.41 17.07
N PRO A 486 8.62 21.92 17.89
CA PRO A 486 8.96 22.55 19.16
C PRO A 486 9.66 23.91 18.96
N ASP A 487 10.41 24.07 17.87
CA ASP A 487 11.12 25.31 17.53
C ASP A 487 10.21 26.31 16.79
N GLU A 488 9.91 27.44 17.45
CA GLU A 488 9.06 28.52 16.92
C GLU A 488 9.68 29.25 15.72
N VAL A 489 11.01 29.31 15.63
CA VAL A 489 11.71 29.95 14.50
C VAL A 489 11.53 29.09 13.24
N ILE A 490 11.72 27.78 13.38
CA ILE A 490 11.48 26.82 12.29
C ILE A 490 10.01 26.87 11.88
N LEU A 491 9.09 26.79 12.86
CA LEU A 491 7.65 26.79 12.57
C LEU A 491 7.21 28.07 11.85
N ARG A 492 7.68 29.25 12.27
CA ARG A 492 7.40 30.52 11.58
C ARG A 492 7.92 30.49 10.14
N GLY A 493 9.12 29.96 9.92
CA GLY A 493 9.67 29.76 8.59
C GLY A 493 8.79 28.86 7.70
N LEU A 494 8.23 27.79 8.25
CA LEU A 494 7.30 26.91 7.53
C LEU A 494 6.01 27.62 7.13
N TYR A 495 5.44 28.47 7.98
CA TYR A 495 4.27 29.29 7.62
C TYR A 495 4.59 30.31 6.52
N GLU A 496 5.73 31.00 6.61
CA GLU A 496 6.18 31.95 5.59
C GLU A 496 6.41 31.25 4.23
N ASP A 497 7.05 30.08 4.25
CA ASP A 497 7.24 29.23 3.07
C ASP A 497 5.91 28.75 2.48
N ARG A 498 4.96 28.37 3.32
CA ARG A 498 3.62 27.92 2.90
C ARG A 498 2.86 29.05 2.22
N GLU A 499 2.86 30.26 2.76
CA GLU A 499 2.18 31.41 2.14
C GLU A 499 2.81 31.77 0.78
N ARG A 500 4.14 31.75 0.67
CA ARG A 500 4.82 31.94 -0.62
C ARG A 500 4.46 30.85 -1.62
N ALA A 501 4.43 29.58 -1.18
CA ALA A 501 4.03 28.46 -2.03
C ALA A 501 2.56 28.57 -2.47
N LYS A 502 1.65 28.95 -1.57
CA LYS A 502 0.22 29.19 -1.91
C LYS A 502 0.07 30.30 -2.96
N GLN A 503 0.83 31.38 -2.83
CA GLN A 503 0.82 32.47 -3.82
C GLN A 503 1.37 32.01 -5.17
N GLY A 504 2.54 31.37 -5.20
CA GLY A 504 3.12 30.84 -6.45
C GLY A 504 2.22 29.81 -7.14
N LEU A 505 1.51 28.99 -6.36
CA LEU A 505 0.53 28.05 -6.88
C LEU A 505 -0.68 28.78 -7.48
N LEU A 506 -1.23 29.78 -6.78
CA LEU A 506 -2.34 30.59 -7.30
C LEU A 506 -1.97 31.29 -8.62
N ASP A 507 -0.75 31.83 -8.70
CA ASP A 507 -0.23 32.47 -9.91
C ASP A 507 -0.15 31.47 -11.06
N ALA A 508 0.34 30.24 -10.79
CA ALA A 508 0.39 29.18 -11.77
C ALA A 508 -1.02 28.73 -12.22
N LEU A 509 -1.99 28.61 -11.30
CA LEU A 509 -3.37 28.26 -11.63
C LEU A 509 -4.02 29.28 -12.59
N HIS A 510 -3.73 30.58 -12.41
CA HIS A 510 -4.16 31.62 -13.34
C HIS A 510 -3.41 31.55 -14.67
N LYS A 511 -2.06 31.47 -14.62
CA LYS A 511 -1.18 31.43 -15.80
C LYS A 511 -1.54 30.31 -16.77
N TYR A 512 -1.87 29.14 -16.24
CA TYR A 512 -2.18 27.95 -17.05
C TYR A 512 -3.70 27.71 -17.23
N GLY A 513 -4.54 28.68 -16.88
CA GLY A 513 -5.97 28.67 -17.23
C GLY A 513 -6.82 27.66 -16.44
N CYS A 514 -6.41 27.31 -15.22
CA CYS A 514 -7.16 26.41 -14.34
C CYS A 514 -8.27 27.14 -13.57
N LEU A 515 -8.14 28.46 -13.39
CA LEU A 515 -9.09 29.34 -12.71
C LEU A 515 -9.80 30.32 -13.67
N PRO A 516 -11.04 30.73 -13.37
CA PRO A 516 -11.70 31.82 -14.10
C PRO A 516 -11.10 33.18 -13.72
N LYS A 517 -11.10 34.14 -14.65
CA LYS A 517 -10.55 35.50 -14.46
C LYS A 517 -11.10 36.25 -13.23
N ARG A 518 -12.32 35.91 -12.79
CA ARG A 518 -12.97 36.52 -11.61
C ARG A 518 -12.42 36.02 -10.27
N ALA A 519 -11.62 34.96 -10.25
CA ALA A 519 -11.01 34.48 -9.02
C ALA A 519 -9.97 35.48 -8.53
N GLY A 520 -9.80 35.60 -7.21
CA GLY A 520 -8.78 36.45 -6.61
C GLY A 520 -7.36 36.05 -7.03
N HIS A 521 -6.42 36.98 -6.91
CA HIS A 521 -5.01 36.79 -7.27
C HIS A 521 -4.07 36.92 -6.05
N LYS A 522 -4.62 37.03 -4.84
CA LYS A 522 -3.85 37.14 -3.60
C LYS A 522 -4.23 36.01 -2.65
N ALA A 523 -3.36 35.01 -2.54
CA ALA A 523 -3.65 33.76 -1.84
C ALA A 523 -3.97 33.98 -0.35
N SER A 524 -3.28 34.93 0.30
CA SER A 524 -3.50 35.27 1.71
C SER A 524 -4.90 35.85 2.01
N LEU A 525 -5.66 36.26 0.98
CA LEU A 525 -7.03 36.78 1.11
C LEU A 525 -8.08 35.76 0.65
N MET A 526 -7.68 34.53 0.33
CA MET A 526 -8.55 33.49 -0.20
C MET A 526 -8.58 32.31 0.75
N SER A 527 -9.77 31.90 1.16
CA SER A 527 -10.00 30.59 1.77
C SER A 527 -10.21 29.52 0.69
N MET A 528 -10.22 28.25 1.08
CA MET A 528 -10.57 27.17 0.17
C MET A 528 -12.02 27.32 -0.32
N THR A 529 -12.22 27.19 -1.63
CA THR A 529 -13.53 27.27 -2.28
C THR A 529 -13.66 26.16 -3.33
N PRO A 530 -14.89 25.79 -3.75
CA PRO A 530 -15.06 24.82 -4.85
C PRO A 530 -14.39 25.24 -6.16
N ILE A 531 -14.20 26.54 -6.40
CA ILE A 531 -13.49 27.06 -7.57
C ILE A 531 -11.99 26.77 -7.46
N LEU A 532 -11.39 27.05 -6.30
CA LEU A 532 -9.97 26.82 -6.04
C LEU A 532 -9.65 25.32 -5.97
N ASN A 533 -10.43 24.55 -5.21
CA ASN A 533 -10.33 23.10 -5.09
C ASN A 533 -10.32 22.44 -6.48
N ARG A 534 -11.30 22.77 -7.33
CA ARG A 534 -11.33 22.29 -8.71
C ARG A 534 -10.13 22.80 -9.52
N GLY A 535 -9.73 24.06 -9.36
CA GLY A 535 -8.56 24.63 -10.03
C GLY A 535 -7.28 23.84 -9.78
N LEU A 536 -7.04 23.47 -8.52
CA LEU A 536 -5.89 22.65 -8.10
C LEU A 536 -5.90 21.27 -8.77
N GLN A 537 -7.04 20.59 -8.75
CA GLN A 537 -7.17 19.28 -9.40
C GLN A 537 -7.07 19.37 -10.93
N ARG A 538 -7.55 20.46 -11.55
CA ARG A 538 -7.39 20.72 -12.98
C ARG A 538 -5.92 20.85 -13.36
N TYR A 539 -5.12 21.52 -12.53
CA TYR A 539 -3.71 21.76 -12.81
C TYR A 539 -2.94 20.46 -13.06
N ILE A 540 -3.11 19.49 -12.16
CA ILE A 540 -2.50 18.16 -12.30
C ILE A 540 -3.21 17.30 -13.35
N ALA A 541 -4.50 17.49 -13.59
CA ALA A 541 -5.21 16.81 -14.69
C ALA A 541 -4.76 17.29 -16.08
N ASP A 542 -4.39 18.56 -16.21
CA ASP A 542 -3.82 19.13 -17.43
C ASP A 542 -2.33 18.75 -17.61
N SER A 543 -1.72 18.07 -16.64
CA SER A 543 -0.31 17.71 -16.70
C SER A 543 0.02 16.63 -17.73
N ASN A 544 1.28 16.60 -18.16
CA ASN A 544 1.79 15.60 -19.09
C ASN A 544 2.04 14.22 -18.45
N SER A 545 1.86 14.06 -17.14
CA SER A 545 1.96 12.76 -16.45
C SER A 545 1.04 11.71 -17.09
N GLY A 546 1.54 10.50 -17.31
CA GLY A 546 0.77 9.38 -17.87
C GLY A 546 -0.38 8.96 -16.96
N LEU A 547 -0.20 9.11 -15.64
CA LEU A 547 -1.20 8.78 -14.62
C LEU A 547 -1.55 10.02 -13.77
N LEU A 548 -2.81 10.06 -13.31
CA LEU A 548 -3.32 11.02 -12.33
C LEU A 548 -4.00 10.24 -11.20
N GLY A 549 -3.55 10.42 -9.96
CA GLY A 549 -4.23 9.92 -8.76
C GLY A 549 -5.04 11.03 -8.08
N LEU A 550 -6.30 10.74 -7.77
CA LEU A 550 -7.22 11.68 -7.11
C LEU A 550 -7.71 11.10 -5.78
N GLN A 551 -7.68 11.91 -4.73
CA GLN A 551 -8.19 11.52 -3.41
C GLN A 551 -9.68 11.90 -3.28
N PRO A 552 -10.57 10.98 -2.87
CA PRO A 552 -11.97 11.30 -2.57
C PRO A 552 -12.13 12.38 -1.49
N GLU A 553 -11.18 12.47 -0.57
CA GLU A 553 -11.07 13.54 0.43
C GLU A 553 -11.20 14.94 -0.20
N ASP A 554 -10.56 15.14 -1.36
CA ASP A 554 -10.54 16.42 -2.05
C ASP A 554 -11.79 16.65 -2.89
N TRP A 555 -12.48 15.59 -3.32
CA TRP A 555 -13.82 15.71 -3.93
C TRP A 555 -14.85 16.16 -2.90
N LEU A 556 -14.69 15.68 -1.66
CA LEU A 556 -15.52 15.97 -0.51
C LEU A 556 -15.07 17.21 0.29
N ASP A 557 -14.04 17.91 -0.19
CA ASP A 557 -13.49 19.14 0.40
C ASP A 557 -13.14 19.00 1.90
N MET A 558 -12.61 17.83 2.28
CA MET A 558 -12.25 17.50 3.66
C MET A 558 -10.98 18.24 4.11
N ALA A 559 -10.93 18.66 5.37
CA ALA A 559 -9.76 19.34 5.96
C ALA A 559 -8.77 18.38 6.65
N ASP A 560 -9.30 17.36 7.32
CA ASP A 560 -8.51 16.52 8.23
C ASP A 560 -7.66 15.49 7.48
N SER A 561 -6.40 15.39 7.92
CA SER A 561 -5.45 14.39 7.45
C SER A 561 -5.84 12.98 7.90
N VAL A 562 -5.44 11.95 7.17
CA VAL A 562 -5.67 10.55 7.57
C VAL A 562 -4.52 9.97 8.38
N ASN A 563 -3.31 10.48 8.15
CA ASN A 563 -2.09 10.19 8.87
C ASN A 563 -1.30 11.49 9.09
N VAL A 564 -0.56 11.57 10.18
CA VAL A 564 0.42 12.62 10.45
C VAL A 564 1.77 11.93 10.71
N PRO A 565 2.72 11.96 9.76
CA PRO A 565 4.04 11.34 9.93
C PRO A 565 4.75 11.80 11.21
N GLY A 566 5.53 10.90 11.81
CA GLY A 566 6.21 11.16 13.09
C GLY A 566 5.31 11.08 14.33
N THR A 567 4.04 10.68 14.18
CA THR A 567 3.14 10.44 15.30
C THR A 567 2.73 8.97 15.39
N SER A 568 2.47 8.51 16.61
CA SER A 568 1.88 7.20 16.90
C SER A 568 0.56 7.39 17.63
N TYR A 569 0.60 7.67 18.93
CA TYR A 569 -0.58 7.86 19.78
C TYR A 569 -1.12 9.31 19.79
N GLN A 570 -0.32 10.27 19.32
CA GLN A 570 -0.67 11.70 19.38
C GLN A 570 -1.83 12.05 18.45
N TYR A 571 -1.95 11.38 17.30
CA TYR A 571 -3.06 11.51 16.37
C TYR A 571 -3.73 10.16 16.13
N LYS A 572 -5.03 10.17 15.81
CA LYS A 572 -5.77 8.96 15.43
C LYS A 572 -5.47 8.57 13.98
N ASN A 573 -4.21 8.25 13.72
CA ASN A 573 -3.75 7.81 12.41
C ASN A 573 -4.56 6.60 11.91
N TRP A 574 -4.74 6.50 10.59
CA TRP A 574 -5.37 5.35 9.93
C TRP A 574 -6.84 5.12 10.32
N ARG A 575 -7.54 6.16 10.82
CA ARG A 575 -8.91 6.03 11.34
C ARG A 575 -9.92 7.01 10.74
N ARG A 576 -9.51 8.18 10.27
CA ARG A 576 -10.45 9.22 9.80
C ARG A 576 -11.22 8.73 8.57
N LYS A 577 -12.54 8.52 8.69
CA LYS A 577 -13.39 8.08 7.57
C LYS A 577 -13.67 9.23 6.61
N LEU A 578 -14.09 8.90 5.38
CA LEU A 578 -14.65 9.89 4.45
C LEU A 578 -15.91 10.52 5.06
N SER A 579 -16.22 11.76 4.68
CA SER A 579 -17.37 12.50 5.21
C SER A 579 -18.72 12.09 4.60
N ALA A 580 -18.71 11.30 3.52
CA ALA A 580 -19.91 10.80 2.83
C ALA A 580 -19.77 9.31 2.47
N SER A 581 -20.90 8.64 2.29
CA SER A 581 -20.91 7.28 1.73
C SER A 581 -20.61 7.28 0.23
N LEU A 582 -20.21 6.12 -0.31
CA LEU A 582 -20.02 5.94 -1.75
C LEU A 582 -21.30 6.31 -2.53
N GLU A 583 -22.46 5.85 -2.06
CA GLU A 583 -23.76 6.11 -2.67
C GLU A 583 -24.06 7.61 -2.70
N ALA A 584 -23.88 8.30 -1.57
CA ALA A 584 -24.11 9.73 -1.46
C ALA A 584 -23.12 10.55 -2.31
N MET A 585 -21.82 10.22 -2.24
CA MET A 585 -20.77 10.91 -3.00
C MET A 585 -20.97 10.77 -4.51
N PHE A 586 -21.33 9.58 -5.01
CA PHE A 586 -21.54 9.37 -6.43
C PHE A 586 -22.94 9.80 -6.92
N ALA A 587 -23.88 10.08 -6.01
CA ALA A 587 -25.15 10.76 -6.34
C ALA A 587 -25.02 12.30 -6.35
N ASP A 588 -24.01 12.86 -5.68
CA ASP A 588 -23.81 14.31 -5.61
C ASP A 588 -23.47 14.93 -6.98
N GLU A 589 -24.20 16.00 -7.34
CA GLU A 589 -24.03 16.65 -8.65
C GLU A 589 -22.68 17.37 -8.75
N GLY A 590 -22.17 17.92 -7.64
CA GLY A 590 -20.89 18.61 -7.57
C GLY A 590 -19.72 17.67 -7.86
N VAL A 591 -19.67 16.52 -7.18
CA VAL A 591 -18.68 15.47 -7.39
C VAL A 591 -18.75 14.94 -8.83
N ASN A 592 -19.94 14.64 -9.34
CA ASN A 592 -20.10 14.16 -10.71
C ASN A 592 -19.63 15.20 -11.76
N LYS A 593 -19.93 16.49 -11.57
CA LYS A 593 -19.46 17.57 -12.44
C LYS A 593 -17.94 17.74 -12.36
N LEU A 594 -17.36 17.65 -11.17
CA LEU A 594 -15.92 17.70 -10.95
C LEU A 594 -15.22 16.56 -11.70
N ILE A 595 -15.58 15.31 -11.44
CA ILE A 595 -14.96 14.14 -12.07
C ILE A 595 -15.09 14.21 -13.59
N LYS A 596 -16.27 14.58 -14.11
CA LYS A 596 -16.49 14.74 -15.56
C LYS A 596 -15.62 15.83 -16.19
N ASP A 597 -15.32 16.90 -15.46
CA ASP A 597 -14.43 17.97 -15.92
C ASP A 597 -12.96 17.51 -15.93
N LEU A 598 -12.52 16.80 -14.90
CA LEU A 598 -11.16 16.26 -14.80
C LEU A 598 -10.91 15.16 -15.86
N ASP A 599 -11.86 14.24 -16.06
CA ASP A 599 -11.80 13.22 -17.11
C ASP A 599 -11.67 13.87 -18.51
N ARG A 600 -12.44 14.93 -18.77
CA ARG A 600 -12.36 15.68 -20.03
C ARG A 600 -10.98 16.31 -20.22
N ARG A 601 -10.38 16.86 -19.16
CA ARG A 601 -9.03 17.45 -19.21
C ARG A 601 -7.97 16.42 -19.52
N ARG A 602 -8.04 15.25 -18.89
CA ARG A 602 -7.13 14.12 -19.20
C ARG A 602 -7.23 13.71 -20.67
N LYS A 603 -8.45 13.56 -21.19
CA LYS A 603 -8.67 13.25 -22.62
C LYS A 603 -8.20 14.37 -23.56
N ALA A 604 -8.26 15.64 -23.12
CA ALA A 604 -7.80 16.77 -23.91
C ALA A 604 -6.27 16.94 -23.91
N ALA A 605 -5.60 16.57 -22.82
CA ALA A 605 -4.13 16.64 -22.70
C ALA A 605 -3.43 15.74 -23.74
N VAL A 606 -4.05 14.62 -24.13
CA VAL A 606 -3.56 13.74 -25.20
C VAL A 606 -3.45 14.46 -26.55
N LYS A 607 -4.33 15.44 -26.85
CA LYS A 607 -4.35 16.14 -28.15
C LYS A 607 -3.31 17.26 -28.26
N LYS A 608 -2.64 17.61 -27.14
CA LYS A 608 -1.68 18.71 -27.04
C LYS A 608 -0.24 18.24 -26.89
N ALA A 609 -0.04 16.98 -26.49
CA ALA A 609 1.24 16.27 -26.51
C ALA A 609 1.46 15.71 -27.92
#